data_AF-A0AAN6XRY5-F1
#
_entry.id   AF-A0AAN6XRY5-F1
#
_cell.length_a   1.000
_cell.length_b   1.000
_cell.length_c   1.000
_cell.angle_alpha   90.00
_cell.angle_beta   90.00
_cell.angle_gamma   90.00
#
_symmetry.space_group_name_H-M   'P 1'
#
loop_
_entity.id
_entity.type
_entity.pdbx_description
1 polymer ?
#
loop_
_entity_poly.entity_id
_entity_poly.type
_entity_poly.pdbx_seq_one_letter_code
_entity_poly.pdbx_strand_id
1 'polypeptide(L)'
;MCFQPYTTMAANEKSDTGTRVRHLPPEIWLMILDILTPSFFQDDIRRLTICKQWYYLVEPFLYNRIEWTPGVISRIVHSKSALIDEKLLVLRESLHTVTIVSKGPDFYYNTSANLPKFYNKLSEFQRLKSIRFVANHRDSFWAWPYIHKNGHLPIVRLENLVTGISSSTLSHAKSVKHTPWNSVTSLDIDLDGSFITWGGKTGHLCTILRPLTKRLHTLRIRTHWICPDVLGPLEKGEVYSVRYLRINLHLPVSVVNPKLNRAGMCSHGNRRLPDRPTGNSVYTWPQTDRWYDCTLESAMRRAMRRMISATPPDRRVELVHLAPNGEVHIWNAATDECVRDETVEKIDLGKWLSSEGECFSRDEDCREDGLQKGDEASEEEDE
;
A
#
# COMPACT_ATOMS: atom_id res chain seq x y z
N MET A 1 -39.74 7.70 -5.48
CA MET A 1 -40.87 7.64 -4.54
C MET A 1 -40.80 8.86 -3.65
N CYS A 2 -41.76 9.78 -3.78
CA CYS A 2 -41.83 10.99 -2.96
C CYS A 2 -42.72 10.69 -1.74
N PHE A 3 -42.20 10.86 -0.53
CA PHE A 3 -43.01 10.78 0.70
C PHE A 3 -43.48 12.19 1.10
N GLN A 4 -44.79 12.37 1.23
CA GLN A 4 -45.37 13.57 1.85
C GLN A 4 -45.29 13.49 3.39
N PRO A 5 -45.06 14.60 4.10
CA PRO A 5 -45.01 14.61 5.55
C PRO A 5 -46.41 14.78 6.16
N TYR A 6 -46.74 13.94 7.14
CA TYR A 6 -47.92 14.14 7.99
C TYR A 6 -47.68 15.32 8.94
N THR A 7 -48.55 16.32 8.83
CA THR A 7 -48.68 17.40 9.79
C THR A 7 -49.66 16.96 10.89
N THR A 8 -49.27 17.04 12.15
CA THR A 8 -50.20 17.31 13.24
C THR A 8 -49.45 17.91 14.42
N MET A 9 -49.86 19.13 14.78
CA MET A 9 -49.41 19.86 15.95
C MET A 9 -50.21 19.43 17.18
N ALA A 10 -49.55 19.27 18.32
CA ALA A 10 -50.03 19.77 19.62
C ALA A 10 -48.86 19.81 20.61
N ALA A 11 -48.63 21.00 21.16
CA ALA A 11 -47.51 21.36 22.01
C ALA A 11 -47.59 20.74 23.40
N ASN A 12 -46.45 20.25 23.89
CA ASN A 12 -46.16 20.18 25.32
C ASN A 12 -44.65 20.40 25.48
N GLU A 13 -44.27 21.63 25.84
CA GLU A 13 -42.89 22.06 26.05
C GLU A 13 -42.33 21.43 27.34
N LYS A 14 -41.86 20.19 27.24
CA LYS A 14 -40.67 19.78 27.99
C LYS A 14 -39.49 20.00 27.07
N SER A 15 -38.45 20.65 27.57
CA SER A 15 -37.21 20.96 26.84
C SER A 15 -36.56 19.68 26.32
N ASP A 16 -37.03 19.23 25.16
CA ASP A 16 -36.55 18.08 24.43
C ASP A 16 -35.34 18.50 23.62
N THR A 17 -34.18 18.55 24.29
CA THR A 17 -32.90 18.79 23.63
C THR A 17 -32.47 17.59 22.75
N GLY A 18 -33.22 16.48 22.76
CA GLY A 18 -32.94 15.27 21.99
C GLY A 18 -33.47 15.25 20.56
N THR A 19 -34.36 16.17 20.16
CA THR A 19 -35.05 16.09 18.86
C THR A 19 -34.25 16.65 17.67
N ARG A 20 -33.24 17.50 17.90
CA ARG A 20 -32.61 18.24 16.79
C ARG A 20 -31.78 17.40 15.83
N VAL A 21 -31.17 16.30 16.29
CA VAL A 21 -30.26 15.50 15.46
C VAL A 21 -31.02 14.73 14.36
N ARG A 22 -32.28 14.33 14.60
CA ARG A 22 -33.08 13.55 13.65
C ARG A 22 -33.52 14.34 12.42
N HIS A 23 -33.47 15.67 12.48
CA HIS A 23 -33.92 16.56 11.41
C HIS A 23 -32.79 17.05 10.50
N LEU A 24 -31.59 16.50 10.65
CA LEU A 24 -30.50 16.82 9.73
C LEU A 24 -30.81 16.31 8.31
N PRO A 25 -30.55 17.12 7.27
CA PRO A 25 -30.64 16.69 5.88
C PRO A 25 -29.75 15.46 5.60
N PRO A 26 -30.12 14.58 4.66
CA PRO A 26 -29.32 13.40 4.29
C PRO A 26 -27.86 13.73 3.94
N GLU A 27 -27.60 14.89 3.35
CA GLU A 27 -26.26 15.35 2.96
C GLU A 27 -25.36 15.52 4.19
N ILE A 28 -25.88 16.09 5.27
CA ILE A 28 -25.14 16.25 6.53
C ILE A 28 -24.86 14.88 7.15
N TRP A 29 -25.81 13.95 7.07
CA TRP A 29 -25.58 12.58 7.52
C TRP A 29 -24.50 11.88 6.73
N LEU A 30 -24.46 12.04 5.41
CA LEU A 30 -23.41 11.48 4.56
C LEU A 30 -22.04 12.09 4.90
N MET A 31 -21.95 13.40 5.17
CA MET A 31 -20.72 14.04 5.63
C MET A 31 -20.25 13.47 6.97
N ILE A 32 -21.16 13.22 7.91
CA ILE A 32 -20.83 12.58 9.19
C ILE A 32 -20.33 11.15 8.95
N LEU A 33 -21.01 10.39 8.08
CA LEU A 33 -20.62 9.02 7.75
C LEU A 33 -19.25 8.96 7.07
N ASP A 34 -18.90 9.93 6.23
CA ASP A 34 -17.57 10.00 5.62
C ASP A 34 -16.44 10.17 6.64
N ILE A 35 -16.73 10.81 7.79
CA ILE A 35 -15.80 10.95 8.91
C ILE A 35 -15.76 9.66 9.75
N LEU A 36 -16.89 8.96 9.90
CA LEU A 36 -16.98 7.71 10.64
C LEU A 36 -16.41 6.55 9.81
N THR A 37 -15.27 6.02 10.20
CA THR A 37 -14.71 4.84 9.54
C THR A 37 -15.63 3.62 9.72
N PRO A 38 -15.69 2.68 8.76
CA PRO A 38 -16.51 1.47 8.89
C PRO A 38 -16.20 0.64 10.14
N SER A 39 -14.96 0.70 10.63
CA SER A 39 -14.54 0.09 11.90
C SER A 39 -15.41 0.57 13.07
N PHE A 40 -15.84 1.83 13.09
CA PHE A 40 -16.75 2.37 14.11
C PHE A 40 -18.05 1.54 14.23
N PHE A 41 -18.60 1.06 13.11
CA PHE A 41 -19.82 0.24 13.12
C PHE A 41 -19.52 -1.24 13.29
N GLN A 42 -18.36 -1.71 12.82
CA GLN A 42 -17.96 -3.11 12.94
C GLN A 42 -17.59 -3.48 14.38
N ASP A 43 -17.07 -2.52 15.16
CA ASP A 43 -16.77 -2.69 16.58
C ASP A 43 -18.04 -2.90 17.42
N ASP A 44 -19.14 -2.21 17.07
CA ASP A 44 -20.45 -2.41 17.71
C ASP A 44 -21.58 -2.23 16.69
N ILE A 45 -22.08 -3.36 16.17
CA ILE A 45 -23.15 -3.38 15.17
C ILE A 45 -24.47 -2.74 15.66
N ARG A 46 -24.67 -2.64 16.99
CA ARG A 46 -25.85 -1.98 17.58
C ARG A 46 -25.84 -0.48 17.30
N ARG A 47 -24.70 0.10 16.89
CA ARG A 47 -24.63 1.49 16.41
C ARG A 47 -25.45 1.70 15.13
N LEU A 48 -25.86 0.65 14.43
CA LEU A 48 -26.81 0.73 13.32
C LEU A 48 -28.27 0.91 13.78
N THR A 49 -28.59 0.55 15.03
CA THR A 49 -29.98 0.47 15.51
C THR A 49 -30.45 1.74 16.22
N ILE A 50 -29.83 2.90 15.96
CA ILE A 50 -30.21 4.19 16.57
C ILE A 50 -31.63 4.59 16.13
N CYS A 51 -31.89 4.59 14.82
CA CYS A 51 -33.22 4.78 14.25
C CYS A 51 -33.28 4.21 12.82
N LYS A 52 -34.50 4.07 12.26
CA LYS A 52 -34.69 3.53 10.90
C LYS A 52 -34.00 4.37 9.82
N GLN A 53 -34.10 5.70 9.89
CA GLN A 53 -33.46 6.59 8.93
C GLN A 53 -31.94 6.44 8.95
N TRP A 54 -31.36 6.37 10.15
CA TRP A 54 -29.93 6.13 10.32
C TRP A 54 -29.51 4.79 9.71
N TYR A 55 -30.24 3.71 10.00
CA TYR A 55 -29.97 2.40 9.43
C TYR A 55 -29.91 2.45 7.89
N TYR A 56 -30.93 3.03 7.24
CA TYR A 56 -30.97 3.11 5.77
C TYR A 56 -29.85 3.96 5.16
N LEU A 57 -29.36 4.97 5.88
CA LEU A 57 -28.24 5.80 5.43
C LEU A 57 -26.89 5.10 5.63
N VAL A 58 -26.71 4.42 6.77
CA VAL A 58 -25.43 3.78 7.13
C VAL A 58 -25.24 2.44 6.43
N GLU A 59 -26.30 1.68 6.21
CA GLU A 59 -26.21 0.30 5.69
C GLU A 59 -25.43 0.22 4.37
N PRO A 60 -25.71 1.04 3.33
CA PRO A 60 -24.89 1.03 2.11
C PRO A 60 -23.44 1.41 2.38
N PHE A 61 -23.20 2.39 3.26
CA PHE A 61 -21.87 2.86 3.61
C PHE A 61 -21.02 1.78 4.29
N LEU A 62 -21.64 1.02 5.21
CA LEU A 62 -20.99 -0.08 5.92
C LEU A 62 -20.54 -1.18 4.96
N TYR A 63 -21.35 -1.51 3.96
CA TYR A 63 -21.04 -2.57 3.01
C TYR A 63 -20.10 -2.14 1.89
N ASN A 64 -20.02 -0.84 1.59
CA ASN A 64 -19.07 -0.31 0.61
C ASN A 64 -17.61 -0.48 1.07
N ARG A 65 -17.35 -0.53 2.38
CA ARG A 65 -16.01 -0.60 2.95
C ARG A 65 -15.95 -1.56 4.14
N ILE A 66 -15.27 -2.70 3.98
CA ILE A 66 -15.22 -3.73 5.04
C ILE A 66 -13.79 -3.98 5.49
N GLU A 67 -13.60 -4.10 6.81
CA GLU A 67 -12.37 -4.64 7.40
C GLU A 67 -12.54 -6.15 7.63
N TRP A 68 -11.60 -6.91 7.10
CA TRP A 68 -11.56 -8.36 7.23
C TRP A 68 -10.31 -8.77 7.99
N THR A 69 -10.54 -9.35 9.16
CA THR A 69 -9.51 -10.00 9.96
C THR A 69 -9.32 -11.45 9.50
N PRO A 70 -8.20 -12.11 9.82
CA PRO A 70 -7.98 -13.53 9.57
C PRO A 70 -9.16 -14.43 9.98
N GLY A 71 -9.78 -14.15 11.13
CA GLY A 71 -10.94 -14.89 11.63
C GLY A 71 -12.19 -14.71 10.76
N VAL A 72 -12.43 -13.49 10.26
CA VAL A 72 -13.53 -13.23 9.31
C VAL A 72 -13.26 -13.92 7.98
N ILE A 73 -12.04 -13.81 7.45
CA ILE A 73 -11.63 -14.48 6.21
C ILE A 73 -11.83 -16.00 6.31
N SER A 74 -11.36 -16.61 7.41
CA SER A 74 -11.52 -18.04 7.63
C SER A 74 -12.99 -18.46 7.68
N ARG A 75 -13.84 -17.69 8.38
CA ARG A 75 -15.30 -17.94 8.43
C ARG A 75 -15.94 -17.82 7.04
N ILE A 76 -15.58 -16.82 6.25
CA ILE A 76 -16.12 -16.64 4.88
C ILE A 76 -15.67 -17.79 3.96
N VAL A 77 -14.42 -18.23 4.08
CA VAL A 77 -13.87 -19.31 3.24
C VAL A 77 -14.45 -20.67 3.61
N HIS A 78 -14.70 -20.93 4.89
CA HIS A 78 -15.18 -22.23 5.37
C HIS A 78 -16.68 -22.31 5.63
N SER A 79 -17.39 -21.19 5.58
CA SER A 79 -18.83 -21.17 5.74
C SER A 79 -19.49 -22.00 4.65
N LYS A 80 -20.35 -22.93 5.07
CA LYS A 80 -21.35 -23.61 4.24
C LYS A 80 -22.76 -23.06 4.47
N SER A 81 -22.88 -21.93 5.16
CA SER A 81 -24.16 -21.35 5.54
C SER A 81 -24.77 -20.59 4.37
N ALA A 82 -25.98 -21.00 3.96
CA ALA A 82 -26.76 -20.28 2.94
C ALA A 82 -26.99 -18.81 3.29
N LEU A 83 -27.12 -18.48 4.59
CA LEU A 83 -27.24 -17.09 5.06
C LEU A 83 -25.99 -16.26 4.80
N ILE A 84 -24.80 -16.87 4.86
CA ILE A 84 -23.56 -16.18 4.52
C ILE A 84 -23.47 -15.97 3.01
N ASP A 85 -23.91 -16.95 2.21
CA ASP A 85 -23.93 -16.80 0.74
C ASP A 85 -24.91 -15.70 0.29
N GLU A 86 -26.07 -15.59 0.93
CA GLU A 86 -27.03 -14.50 0.69
C GLU A 86 -26.42 -13.12 1.02
N LYS A 87 -25.75 -12.99 2.16
CA LYS A 87 -25.04 -11.76 2.52
C LYS A 87 -23.89 -11.46 1.56
N LEU A 88 -23.15 -12.48 1.13
CA LEU A 88 -22.08 -12.32 0.14
C LEU A 88 -22.62 -11.84 -1.21
N LEU A 89 -23.84 -12.23 -1.61
CA LEU A 89 -24.48 -11.69 -2.82
C LEU A 89 -24.66 -10.18 -2.73
N VAL A 90 -25.22 -9.70 -1.61
CA VAL A 90 -25.36 -8.25 -1.37
C VAL A 90 -24.00 -7.54 -1.39
N LEU A 91 -22.97 -8.16 -0.79
CA LEU A 91 -21.63 -7.61 -0.79
C LEU A 91 -21.00 -7.59 -2.19
N ARG A 92 -21.22 -8.60 -3.04
CA ARG A 92 -20.70 -8.62 -4.42
C ARG A 92 -21.14 -7.41 -5.24
N GLU A 93 -22.33 -6.89 -4.96
CA GLU A 93 -22.94 -5.74 -5.65
C GLU A 93 -22.66 -4.38 -5.00
N SER A 94 -22.11 -4.35 -3.78
CA SER A 94 -21.92 -3.12 -3.01
C SER A 94 -20.48 -2.86 -2.59
N LEU A 95 -19.64 -3.89 -2.44
CA LEU A 95 -18.30 -3.74 -1.88
C LEU A 95 -17.35 -3.01 -2.85
N HIS A 96 -16.89 -1.81 -2.45
CA HIS A 96 -15.91 -1.02 -3.20
C HIS A 96 -14.52 -1.10 -2.62
N THR A 97 -14.40 -1.22 -1.29
CA THR A 97 -13.11 -1.23 -0.59
C THR A 97 -13.04 -2.37 0.41
N VAL A 98 -11.93 -3.10 0.36
CA VAL A 98 -11.62 -4.15 1.33
C VAL A 98 -10.34 -3.79 2.04
N THR A 99 -10.37 -3.81 3.36
CA THR A 99 -9.18 -3.67 4.20
C THR A 99 -8.91 -5.01 4.88
N ILE A 100 -7.79 -5.64 4.56
CA ILE A 100 -7.35 -6.89 5.17
C ILE A 100 -6.40 -6.52 6.31
N VAL A 101 -6.87 -6.69 7.54
CA VAL A 101 -6.11 -6.30 8.74
C VAL A 101 -5.50 -7.54 9.37
N SER A 102 -4.18 -7.57 9.44
CA SER A 102 -3.41 -8.52 10.24
C SER A 102 -3.12 -7.92 11.60
N LYS A 103 -3.65 -8.52 12.67
CA LYS A 103 -3.31 -8.17 14.06
C LYS A 103 -2.59 -9.36 14.69
N GLY A 104 -1.40 -9.12 15.25
CA GLY A 104 -0.69 -10.08 16.11
C GLY A 104 -0.23 -11.39 15.44
N PRO A 105 0.12 -12.41 16.25
CA PRO A 105 0.67 -13.71 15.79
C PRO A 105 -0.38 -14.63 15.13
N ASP A 106 -1.66 -14.29 15.18
CA ASP A 106 -2.74 -15.10 14.59
C ASP A 106 -2.67 -15.18 13.06
N PHE A 107 -1.82 -14.37 12.43
CA PHE A 107 -1.61 -14.43 10.99
C PHE A 107 -0.99 -15.74 10.51
N TYR A 108 -0.22 -16.44 11.36
CA TYR A 108 0.49 -17.66 10.95
C TYR A 108 -0.41 -18.89 10.80
N TYR A 109 -1.51 -18.97 11.56
CA TYR A 109 -2.17 -20.26 11.80
C TYR A 109 -3.37 -20.55 10.91
N ASN A 110 -3.89 -19.58 10.15
CA ASN A 110 -5.12 -19.81 9.39
C ASN A 110 -5.25 -19.05 8.05
N THR A 111 -4.28 -18.24 7.63
CA THR A 111 -4.45 -17.41 6.41
C THR A 111 -3.75 -17.98 5.18
N SER A 112 -2.57 -18.58 5.28
CA SER A 112 -1.80 -18.95 4.07
C SER A 112 -2.53 -19.93 3.13
N ALA A 113 -3.27 -20.90 3.68
CA ALA A 113 -4.10 -21.84 2.90
C ALA A 113 -5.46 -21.24 2.48
N ASN A 114 -5.99 -20.29 3.26
CA ASN A 114 -7.30 -19.69 3.02
C ASN A 114 -7.24 -18.45 2.13
N LEU A 115 -6.12 -17.72 2.12
CA LEU A 115 -5.90 -16.52 1.34
C LEU A 115 -6.11 -16.77 -0.16
N PRO A 116 -5.62 -17.87 -0.77
CA PRO A 116 -5.93 -18.16 -2.17
C PRO A 116 -7.44 -18.34 -2.43
N LYS A 117 -8.12 -19.11 -1.57
CA LYS A 117 -9.58 -19.32 -1.68
C LYS A 117 -10.35 -18.01 -1.49
N PHE A 118 -9.87 -17.20 -0.56
CA PHE A 118 -10.40 -15.90 -0.25
C PHE A 118 -10.17 -14.89 -1.38
N TYR A 119 -8.99 -14.87 -2.01
CA TYR A 119 -8.72 -14.06 -3.20
C TYR A 119 -9.60 -14.48 -4.38
N ASN A 120 -9.87 -15.79 -4.51
CA ASN A 120 -10.84 -16.27 -5.48
C ASN A 120 -12.26 -15.80 -5.14
N LYS A 121 -12.65 -15.71 -3.86
CA LYS A 121 -13.94 -15.09 -3.50
C LYS A 121 -13.96 -13.59 -3.77
N LEU A 122 -12.87 -12.89 -3.46
CA LEU A 122 -12.66 -11.49 -3.84
C LEU A 122 -12.83 -11.26 -5.33
N SER A 123 -12.68 -12.32 -6.13
CA SER A 123 -12.88 -12.24 -7.56
C SER A 123 -14.30 -11.92 -8.00
N GLU A 124 -15.26 -12.26 -7.14
CA GLU A 124 -16.68 -12.20 -7.45
C GLU A 124 -17.24 -10.79 -7.23
N PHE A 125 -16.47 -9.88 -6.63
CA PHE A 125 -16.88 -8.52 -6.28
C PHE A 125 -16.57 -7.56 -7.44
N GLN A 126 -17.51 -7.45 -8.38
CA GLN A 126 -17.35 -6.68 -9.61
C GLN A 126 -17.09 -5.19 -9.38
N ARG A 127 -17.56 -4.66 -8.25
CA ARG A 127 -17.43 -3.23 -7.90
C ARG A 127 -16.22 -2.92 -7.02
N LEU A 128 -15.42 -3.92 -6.66
CA LEU A 128 -14.23 -3.73 -5.85
C LEU A 128 -13.24 -2.82 -6.58
N LYS A 129 -12.97 -1.64 -6.00
CA LYS A 129 -12.06 -0.62 -6.58
C LYS A 129 -10.77 -0.49 -5.79
N SER A 130 -10.80 -0.72 -4.48
CA SER A 130 -9.67 -0.46 -3.60
C SER A 130 -9.41 -1.64 -2.67
N ILE A 131 -8.15 -2.03 -2.54
CA ILE A 131 -7.71 -3.02 -1.55
C ILE A 131 -6.64 -2.41 -0.68
N ARG A 132 -6.80 -2.60 0.62
CA ARG A 132 -5.84 -2.19 1.63
C ARG A 132 -5.37 -3.40 2.41
N PHE A 133 -4.07 -3.55 2.56
CA PHE A 133 -3.44 -4.52 3.47
C PHE A 133 -2.85 -3.73 4.62
N VAL A 134 -3.22 -4.06 5.85
CA VAL A 134 -2.69 -3.40 7.05
C VAL A 134 -2.14 -4.46 7.99
N ALA A 135 -0.84 -4.45 8.20
CA ALA A 135 -0.24 -5.10 9.35
C ALA A 135 -0.28 -4.10 10.52
N ASN A 136 -0.92 -4.47 11.61
CA ASN A 136 -0.97 -3.66 12.83
C ASN A 136 -0.22 -4.39 13.94
N HIS A 137 0.99 -3.91 14.25
CA HIS A 137 1.86 -4.47 15.29
C HIS A 137 1.94 -3.59 16.55
N ARG A 138 1.15 -2.51 16.62
CA ARG A 138 1.28 -1.44 17.63
C ARG A 138 1.18 -1.91 19.09
N ASP A 139 0.43 -2.95 19.37
CA ASP A 139 0.11 -3.34 20.76
C ASP A 139 1.09 -4.34 21.38
N SER A 140 2.16 -4.68 20.67
CA SER A 140 3.04 -5.74 21.10
C SER A 140 4.45 -5.24 21.32
N PHE A 141 4.81 -5.13 22.61
CA PHE A 141 6.15 -4.93 23.19
C PHE A 141 7.14 -6.01 22.74
N TRP A 142 7.35 -6.19 21.43
CA TRP A 142 8.28 -7.18 20.92
C TRP A 142 9.70 -6.66 21.07
N ALA A 143 10.43 -7.28 21.99
CA ALA A 143 11.87 -7.38 21.93
C ALA A 143 12.24 -7.97 20.55
N TRP A 144 12.74 -7.09 19.69
CA TRP A 144 13.23 -7.35 18.33
C TRP A 144 14.12 -8.59 18.12
N PRO A 145 14.91 -9.11 19.09
CA PRO A 145 15.80 -10.24 18.82
C PRO A 145 15.12 -11.57 18.42
N TYR A 146 13.85 -11.80 18.79
CA TYR A 146 13.20 -13.10 18.60
C TYR A 146 12.47 -13.29 17.27
N ILE A 147 12.19 -12.20 16.55
CA ILE A 147 11.38 -12.24 15.31
C ILE A 147 12.22 -12.74 14.11
N HIS A 148 13.55 -12.61 14.14
CA HIS A 148 14.39 -13.00 13.01
C HIS A 148 14.41 -14.49 12.67
N LYS A 149 13.98 -15.40 13.57
CA LYS A 149 13.96 -16.83 13.23
C LYS A 149 12.71 -17.27 12.48
N ASN A 150 11.53 -16.65 12.67
CA ASN A 150 10.26 -17.11 12.06
C ASN A 150 9.22 -16.00 11.77
N GLY A 151 9.49 -14.75 12.14
CA GLY A 151 8.53 -13.64 12.19
C GLY A 151 8.35 -12.91 10.87
N HIS A 152 8.15 -13.64 9.78
CA HIS A 152 7.84 -13.05 8.47
C HIS A 152 6.34 -12.95 8.30
N LEU A 153 5.79 -11.92 7.67
CA LEU A 153 4.41 -11.97 7.22
C LEU A 153 4.38 -12.86 5.97
N PRO A 154 3.82 -14.09 6.01
CA PRO A 154 3.70 -14.93 4.83
C PRO A 154 2.61 -14.33 3.92
N ILE A 155 2.90 -13.25 3.20
CA ILE A 155 2.09 -12.88 2.03
C ILE A 155 2.50 -13.78 0.87
N VAL A 156 2.34 -15.09 1.07
CA VAL A 156 2.88 -16.15 0.20
C VAL A 156 2.31 -16.04 -1.23
N ARG A 157 1.25 -15.25 -1.46
CA ARG A 157 0.53 -15.22 -2.75
C ARG A 157 -0.08 -13.86 -3.14
N LEU A 158 0.61 -12.75 -2.84
CA LEU A 158 0.31 -11.48 -3.54
C LEU A 158 0.55 -11.65 -5.07
N GLU A 159 1.40 -12.59 -5.48
CA GLU A 159 1.57 -12.94 -6.90
C GLU A 159 0.25 -13.42 -7.51
N ASN A 160 -0.47 -14.33 -6.84
CA ASN A 160 -1.79 -14.78 -7.30
C ASN A 160 -2.81 -13.63 -7.42
N LEU A 161 -2.65 -12.60 -6.58
CA LEU A 161 -3.47 -11.39 -6.63
C LEU A 161 -3.16 -10.55 -7.88
N VAL A 162 -1.90 -10.53 -8.33
CA VAL A 162 -1.47 -9.72 -9.47
C VAL A 162 -1.55 -10.45 -10.80
N THR A 163 -1.03 -11.67 -10.85
CA THR A 163 -0.95 -12.46 -12.08
C THR A 163 -2.28 -13.14 -12.38
N GLY A 164 -3.17 -13.30 -11.39
CA GLY A 164 -4.37 -14.14 -11.50
C GLY A 164 -4.05 -15.62 -11.76
N ILE A 165 -2.78 -16.00 -11.70
CA ILE A 165 -2.29 -17.33 -12.02
C ILE A 165 -1.78 -17.92 -10.72
N SER A 166 -2.44 -18.97 -10.22
CA SER A 166 -1.83 -19.82 -9.21
C SER A 166 -0.62 -20.50 -9.84
N SER A 167 0.57 -20.31 -9.27
CA SER A 167 1.83 -20.89 -9.77
C SER A 167 1.79 -22.42 -9.89
N SER A 168 0.83 -23.09 -9.23
CA SER A 168 0.58 -24.53 -9.31
C SER A 168 -0.19 -25.00 -10.55
N THR A 169 -0.67 -24.12 -11.43
CA THR A 169 -1.56 -24.46 -12.56
C THR A 169 -1.05 -24.00 -13.93
N LEU A 170 0.20 -23.53 -14.02
CA LEU A 170 0.77 -22.93 -15.24
C LEU A 170 0.81 -23.86 -16.46
N SER A 171 0.68 -25.18 -16.32
CA SER A 171 0.79 -26.09 -17.45
C SER A 171 -0.51 -26.35 -18.22
N HIS A 172 -1.70 -25.97 -17.73
CA HIS A 172 -2.98 -26.40 -18.33
C HIS A 172 -4.10 -25.35 -18.49
N ALA A 173 -3.89 -24.08 -18.09
CA ALA A 173 -4.97 -23.09 -18.12
C ALA A 173 -5.12 -22.38 -19.47
N LYS A 174 -5.74 -23.02 -20.47
CA LYS A 174 -6.11 -22.40 -21.78
C LYS A 174 -7.34 -21.48 -21.74
N SER A 175 -7.88 -21.15 -20.55
CA SER A 175 -9.03 -20.25 -20.43
C SER A 175 -8.95 -19.46 -19.12
N VAL A 176 -8.08 -18.45 -19.08
CA VAL A 176 -8.07 -17.48 -17.97
C VAL A 176 -9.22 -16.49 -18.22
N LYS A 177 -10.44 -16.90 -17.88
CA LYS A 177 -11.58 -15.99 -17.80
C LYS A 177 -11.28 -14.93 -16.75
N HIS A 178 -11.32 -13.66 -17.19
CA HIS A 178 -11.29 -12.42 -16.41
C HIS A 178 -10.66 -12.49 -15.02
N THR A 179 -9.42 -12.00 -14.89
CA THR A 179 -8.88 -11.74 -13.57
C THR A 179 -9.73 -10.63 -12.93
N PRO A 180 -10.25 -10.86 -11.72
CA PRO A 180 -11.21 -9.95 -11.09
C PRO A 180 -10.62 -8.62 -10.66
N TRP A 181 -9.30 -8.53 -10.68
CA TRP A 181 -8.56 -7.37 -10.27
C TRP A 181 -8.63 -6.26 -11.31
N ASN A 182 -9.21 -6.50 -12.48
CA ASN A 182 -9.36 -5.49 -13.53
C ASN A 182 -10.19 -4.28 -13.07
N SER A 183 -11.06 -4.45 -12.08
CA SER A 183 -11.80 -3.36 -11.46
C SER A 183 -10.98 -2.59 -10.40
N VAL A 184 -9.93 -3.21 -9.83
CA VAL A 184 -9.11 -2.64 -8.77
C VAL A 184 -8.19 -1.57 -9.33
N THR A 185 -8.40 -0.35 -8.87
CA THR A 185 -7.69 0.85 -9.29
C THR A 185 -6.86 1.46 -8.15
N SER A 186 -7.05 1.02 -6.91
CA SER A 186 -6.30 1.48 -5.75
C SER A 186 -5.76 0.30 -4.95
N LEU A 187 -4.48 0.38 -4.59
CA LEU A 187 -3.82 -0.57 -3.70
C LEU A 187 -3.07 0.19 -2.61
N ASP A 188 -3.33 -0.17 -1.36
CA ASP A 188 -2.63 0.35 -0.19
C ASP A 188 -2.01 -0.84 0.57
N ILE A 189 -0.71 -0.79 0.82
CA ILE A 189 0.03 -1.83 1.53
C ILE A 189 0.74 -1.15 2.69
N ASP A 190 0.27 -1.35 3.91
CA ASP A 190 0.95 -0.96 5.14
C ASP A 190 1.47 -2.22 5.84
N LEU A 191 2.80 -2.40 5.80
CA LEU A 191 3.46 -3.54 6.45
C LEU A 191 3.91 -3.22 7.87
N ASP A 192 3.84 -1.96 8.33
CA ASP A 192 4.24 -1.54 9.68
C ASP A 192 5.59 -2.15 10.15
N GLY A 193 6.56 -2.24 9.23
CA GLY A 193 7.89 -2.81 9.47
C GLY A 193 8.05 -4.31 9.28
N SER A 194 6.98 -5.01 8.96
CA SER A 194 7.05 -6.40 8.53
C SER A 194 7.68 -6.55 7.15
N PHE A 195 8.21 -7.75 6.91
CA PHE A 195 8.74 -8.19 5.63
C PHE A 195 7.77 -9.17 4.98
N ILE A 196 7.74 -9.16 3.64
CA ILE A 196 7.01 -10.14 2.85
C ILE A 196 7.91 -11.32 2.53
N THR A 197 7.44 -12.54 2.77
CA THR A 197 8.10 -13.77 2.32
C THR A 197 7.24 -14.60 1.37
N TRP A 198 7.90 -15.25 0.41
CA TRP A 198 7.33 -16.21 -0.55
C TRP A 198 8.01 -17.56 -0.39
N GLY A 199 7.25 -18.57 0.05
CA GLY A 199 7.75 -19.94 0.17
C GLY A 199 8.99 -20.07 1.07
N GLY A 200 9.06 -19.29 2.15
CA GLY A 200 10.22 -19.27 3.05
C GLY A 200 11.42 -18.47 2.54
N LYS A 201 11.34 -17.85 1.35
CA LYS A 201 12.34 -16.92 0.82
C LYS A 201 11.85 -15.49 0.93
N THR A 202 12.74 -14.54 1.17
CA THR A 202 12.41 -13.11 1.12
C THR A 202 12.06 -12.73 -0.30
N GLY A 203 10.82 -12.32 -0.48
CA GLY A 203 10.29 -11.93 -1.77
C GLY A 203 10.57 -10.48 -2.11
N HIS A 204 10.96 -10.17 -3.35
CA HIS A 204 11.03 -8.78 -3.81
C HIS A 204 9.68 -8.25 -4.27
N LEU A 205 9.06 -7.36 -3.49
CA LEU A 205 7.75 -6.76 -3.79
C LEU A 205 7.68 -6.08 -5.17
N CYS A 206 8.82 -5.69 -5.75
CA CYS A 206 8.87 -5.07 -7.08
C CYS A 206 8.36 -5.98 -8.21
N THR A 207 8.53 -7.30 -8.13
CA THR A 207 8.06 -8.23 -9.17
C THR A 207 6.53 -8.24 -9.28
N ILE A 208 5.87 -7.98 -8.15
CA ILE A 208 4.42 -7.97 -8.00
C ILE A 208 3.85 -6.59 -8.31
N LEU A 209 4.47 -5.54 -7.78
CA LEU A 209 3.94 -4.20 -7.93
C LEU A 209 4.18 -3.61 -9.31
N ARG A 210 5.28 -3.95 -9.99
CA ARG A 210 5.59 -3.36 -11.29
C ARG A 210 4.53 -3.63 -12.36
N PRO A 211 3.97 -4.85 -12.51
CA PRO A 211 2.83 -5.05 -13.40
C PRO A 211 1.60 -4.23 -13.00
N LEU A 212 1.40 -4.01 -11.70
CA LEU A 212 0.24 -3.26 -11.19
C LEU A 212 0.34 -1.75 -11.45
N THR A 213 1.52 -1.16 -11.56
CA THR A 213 1.68 0.28 -11.82
C THR A 213 1.18 0.70 -13.21
N LYS A 214 0.93 -0.27 -14.10
CA LYS A 214 0.29 -0.07 -15.42
C LYS A 214 -1.24 -0.01 -15.35
N ARG A 215 -1.84 -0.47 -14.26
CA ARG A 215 -3.32 -0.52 -14.10
C ARG A 215 -3.85 0.31 -12.94
N LEU A 216 -3.12 0.38 -11.83
CA LEU A 216 -3.56 1.13 -10.65
C LEU A 216 -3.52 2.63 -10.92
N HIS A 217 -4.53 3.36 -10.47
CA HIS A 217 -4.52 4.82 -10.36
C HIS A 217 -3.90 5.28 -9.05
N THR A 218 -4.03 4.50 -7.99
CA THR A 218 -3.49 4.81 -6.67
C THR A 218 -2.67 3.65 -6.14
N LEU A 219 -1.45 3.94 -5.73
CA LEU A 219 -0.57 2.98 -5.06
C LEU A 219 0.04 3.65 -3.83
N ARG A 220 -0.30 3.13 -2.65
CA ARG A 220 0.27 3.55 -1.37
C ARG A 220 1.02 2.37 -0.77
N ILE A 221 2.24 2.61 -0.33
CA ILE A 221 3.08 1.55 0.22
C ILE A 221 3.79 2.12 1.43
N ARG A 222 3.63 1.49 2.58
CA ARG A 222 4.39 1.76 3.80
C ARG A 222 5.17 0.50 4.17
N THR A 223 6.48 0.56 4.05
CA THR A 223 7.39 -0.58 4.20
C THR A 223 8.78 -0.08 4.62
N HIS A 224 9.57 -0.93 5.27
CA HIS A 224 10.97 -0.62 5.61
C HIS A 224 11.85 -0.57 4.36
N TRP A 225 11.46 -1.32 3.33
CA TRP A 225 12.24 -1.44 2.11
C TRP A 225 11.34 -1.75 0.92
N ILE A 226 11.67 -1.14 -0.20
CA ILE A 226 11.14 -1.48 -1.52
C ILE A 226 12.22 -1.20 -2.56
N CYS A 227 12.39 -2.15 -3.48
CA CYS A 227 13.36 -2.02 -4.55
C CYS A 227 12.95 -0.87 -5.50
N PRO A 228 13.85 0.09 -5.82
CA PRO A 228 13.60 1.16 -6.79
C PRO A 228 13.18 0.66 -8.18
N ASP A 229 13.58 -0.56 -8.56
CA ASP A 229 13.20 -1.19 -9.84
C ASP A 229 11.69 -1.42 -9.98
N VAL A 230 10.92 -1.30 -8.89
CA VAL A 230 9.44 -1.27 -8.95
C VAL A 230 8.93 -0.12 -9.82
N LEU A 231 9.67 1.00 -9.84
CA LEU A 231 9.41 2.19 -10.64
C LEU A 231 10.34 2.27 -11.86
N GLY A 232 11.10 1.21 -12.15
CA GLY A 232 11.96 1.16 -13.33
C GLY A 232 11.15 1.28 -14.62
N PRO A 233 11.78 1.73 -15.73
CA PRO A 233 11.10 2.07 -16.98
C PRO A 233 10.24 0.91 -17.48
N LEU A 234 9.03 1.22 -17.96
CA LEU A 234 8.17 0.23 -18.59
C LEU A 234 8.71 -0.18 -19.98
N GLU A 235 8.05 -1.13 -20.63
CA GLU A 235 8.42 -1.49 -22.00
C GLU A 235 8.14 -0.31 -22.95
N LYS A 236 8.82 -0.29 -24.10
CA LYS A 236 8.76 0.84 -25.03
C LYS A 236 7.30 1.12 -25.46
N GLY A 237 6.82 2.33 -25.15
CA GLY A 237 5.46 2.78 -25.48
C GLY A 237 4.42 2.55 -24.37
N GLU A 238 4.79 1.86 -23.28
CA GLU A 238 3.91 1.71 -22.13
C GLU A 238 3.99 2.94 -21.20
N VAL A 239 2.85 3.31 -20.63
CA VAL A 239 2.74 4.43 -19.68
C VAL A 239 2.25 3.90 -18.35
N TYR A 240 2.81 4.39 -17.24
CA TYR A 240 2.24 4.11 -15.93
C TYR A 240 0.79 4.60 -15.90
N SER A 241 -0.13 3.93 -15.22
CA SER A 241 -1.49 4.44 -14.98
C SER A 241 -1.61 5.18 -13.64
N VAL A 242 -0.61 5.01 -12.76
CA VAL A 242 -0.65 5.55 -11.40
C VAL A 242 -0.66 7.07 -11.44
N ARG A 243 -1.76 7.65 -10.94
CA ARG A 243 -1.95 9.09 -10.74
C ARG A 243 -1.46 9.54 -9.38
N TYR A 244 -1.61 8.69 -8.37
CA TYR A 244 -1.14 8.93 -7.02
C TYR A 244 -0.26 7.78 -6.52
N LEU A 245 1.05 8.03 -6.39
CA LEU A 245 2.00 7.13 -5.78
C LEU A 245 2.47 7.74 -4.46
N ARG A 246 2.37 7.00 -3.36
CA ARG A 246 3.02 7.37 -2.09
C ARG A 246 3.80 6.18 -1.55
N ILE A 247 5.11 6.33 -1.47
CA ILE A 247 6.00 5.36 -0.84
C ILE A 247 6.44 5.95 0.49
N ASN A 248 6.12 5.25 1.57
CA ASN A 248 6.47 5.62 2.93
C ASN A 248 7.53 4.63 3.42
N LEU A 249 8.77 5.10 3.49
CA LEU A 249 9.90 4.35 4.03
C LEU A 249 10.09 4.59 5.53
N HIS A 250 9.32 5.52 6.10
CA HIS A 250 9.33 5.82 7.52
C HIS A 250 8.61 4.72 8.32
N LEU A 251 9.34 4.12 9.26
CA LEU A 251 8.78 3.26 10.28
C LEU A 251 9.38 3.59 11.65
N PRO A 252 8.56 3.72 12.71
CA PRO A 252 9.02 4.04 14.07
C PRO A 252 10.07 3.05 14.60
N VAL A 253 10.10 1.82 14.08
CA VAL A 253 11.01 0.77 14.53
C VAL A 253 12.46 0.99 14.07
N SER A 254 12.71 1.83 13.04
CA SER A 254 14.07 2.08 12.55
C SER A 254 14.93 2.94 13.50
N VAL A 255 14.31 3.57 14.49
CA VAL A 255 14.93 4.50 15.43
C VAL A 255 15.93 3.79 16.34
N VAL A 256 15.59 2.58 16.77
CA VAL A 256 16.40 1.82 17.73
C VAL A 256 17.60 1.14 17.06
N ASN A 257 17.58 1.00 15.72
CA ASN A 257 18.70 0.38 15.00
C ASN A 257 18.77 0.82 13.51
N PRO A 258 19.50 1.91 13.21
CA PRO A 258 19.73 2.39 11.85
C PRO A 258 20.37 1.34 10.91
N LYS A 259 21.04 0.31 11.46
CA LYS A 259 21.62 -0.78 10.65
C LYS A 259 20.54 -1.66 10.00
N LEU A 260 19.29 -1.61 10.48
CA LEU A 260 18.15 -2.29 9.85
C LEU A 260 17.64 -1.55 8.60
N ASN A 261 18.03 -0.29 8.40
CA ASN A 261 17.81 0.44 7.15
C ASN A 261 18.81 0.05 6.06
N ARG A 262 19.74 -0.88 6.33
CA ARG A 262 20.56 -1.48 5.28
C ARG A 262 19.64 -2.25 4.36
N ALA A 263 19.31 -1.62 3.23
CA ALA A 263 18.54 -2.18 2.15
C ALA A 263 19.01 -3.62 1.89
N GLY A 264 18.12 -4.60 2.10
CA GLY A 264 18.31 -5.92 1.54
C GLY A 264 18.45 -5.74 0.03
N MET A 265 19.60 -6.05 -0.54
CA MET A 265 19.85 -5.74 -1.95
C MET A 265 18.94 -6.59 -2.83
N CYS A 266 18.36 -5.96 -3.86
CA CYS A 266 17.58 -6.68 -4.86
C CYS A 266 18.53 -7.55 -5.71
N SER A 267 18.28 -8.85 -5.75
CA SER A 267 19.05 -9.76 -6.61
C SER A 267 18.76 -9.57 -8.11
N HIS A 268 17.65 -8.91 -8.47
CA HIS A 268 17.26 -8.69 -9.87
C HIS A 268 18.05 -7.59 -10.59
N GLY A 269 18.65 -6.64 -9.86
CA GLY A 269 19.51 -5.61 -10.46
C GLY A 269 20.74 -6.18 -11.18
N ASN A 270 21.16 -7.40 -10.86
CA ASN A 270 22.32 -8.05 -11.46
C ASN A 270 22.05 -8.66 -12.86
N ARG A 271 20.81 -8.70 -13.36
CA ARG A 271 20.50 -9.36 -14.65
C ARG A 271 20.66 -8.48 -15.90
N ARG A 272 20.92 -7.18 -15.76
CA ARG A 272 20.99 -6.25 -16.91
C ARG A 272 22.40 -5.74 -17.24
N LEU A 273 23.45 -6.28 -16.63
CA LEU A 273 24.78 -6.11 -17.19
C LEU A 273 25.02 -7.26 -18.18
N PRO A 274 25.00 -6.99 -19.51
CA PRO A 274 25.41 -7.98 -20.49
C PRO A 274 26.89 -8.34 -20.23
N ASP A 275 27.22 -9.61 -20.40
CA ASP A 275 28.59 -10.14 -20.45
C ASP A 275 29.38 -10.21 -19.13
N ARG A 276 28.88 -10.97 -18.14
CA ARG A 276 29.79 -11.66 -17.21
C ARG A 276 29.59 -13.18 -17.20
N PRO A 277 30.67 -13.98 -17.30
CA PRO A 277 30.57 -15.43 -17.41
C PRO A 277 29.90 -16.01 -16.17
N THR A 278 28.95 -16.90 -16.42
CA THR A 278 28.17 -17.67 -15.43
C THR A 278 29.08 -18.60 -14.62
N GLY A 279 29.69 -18.08 -13.57
CA GLY A 279 30.19 -18.87 -12.45
C GLY A 279 29.18 -18.79 -11.30
N ASN A 280 28.94 -19.90 -10.60
CA ASN A 280 28.05 -20.08 -9.44
C ASN A 280 28.47 -19.26 -8.19
N SER A 281 28.88 -18.01 -8.36
CA SER A 281 29.07 -17.06 -7.29
C SER A 281 27.69 -16.57 -6.85
N VAL A 282 27.32 -16.88 -5.60
CA VAL A 282 26.35 -16.08 -4.86
C VAL A 282 26.98 -14.70 -4.74
N TYR A 283 26.71 -13.83 -5.72
CA TYR A 283 27.16 -12.45 -5.72
C TYR A 283 26.50 -11.74 -4.53
N THR A 284 27.22 -11.71 -3.42
CA THR A 284 27.28 -10.48 -2.64
C THR A 284 27.69 -9.41 -3.63
N TRP A 285 26.87 -8.37 -3.78
CA TRP A 285 27.34 -7.17 -4.46
C TRP A 285 28.68 -6.80 -3.83
N PRO A 286 29.69 -6.43 -4.63
CA PRO A 286 30.99 -6.14 -4.08
C PRO A 286 30.81 -5.11 -2.97
N GLN A 287 31.29 -5.42 -1.76
CA GLN A 287 31.53 -4.44 -0.70
C GLN A 287 32.65 -3.47 -1.14
N THR A 288 32.61 -2.98 -2.38
CA THR A 288 33.52 -1.96 -2.83
C THR A 288 32.95 -0.65 -2.34
N ASP A 289 33.72 0.00 -1.47
CA ASP A 289 33.48 1.24 -0.75
C ASP A 289 33.04 2.47 -1.59
N ARG A 290 32.73 2.31 -2.88
CA ARG A 290 32.38 3.39 -3.82
C ARG A 290 30.91 3.51 -4.23
N TRP A 291 30.07 2.51 -3.97
CA TRP A 291 28.61 2.62 -4.20
C TRP A 291 27.84 2.93 -2.91
N TYR A 292 28.55 3.18 -1.82
CA TYR A 292 28.00 3.54 -0.51
C TYR A 292 27.36 4.93 -0.46
N ASP A 293 27.54 5.76 -1.50
CA ASP A 293 27.06 7.15 -1.47
C ASP A 293 25.64 7.36 -1.99
N CYS A 294 25.01 6.36 -2.62
CA CYS A 294 23.61 6.50 -3.01
C CYS A 294 22.72 5.70 -2.06
N THR A 295 22.17 6.38 -1.05
CA THR A 295 21.19 5.79 -0.12
C THR A 295 20.00 5.19 -0.90
N LEU A 296 19.29 4.23 -0.30
CA LEU A 296 18.04 3.69 -0.86
C LEU A 296 17.07 4.81 -1.24
N GLU A 297 17.06 5.86 -0.44
CA GLU A 297 16.27 7.06 -0.62
C GLU A 297 16.66 7.79 -1.90
N SER A 298 17.95 8.08 -2.12
CA SER A 298 18.44 8.69 -3.36
C SER A 298 18.13 7.82 -4.59
N ALA A 299 18.30 6.51 -4.50
CA ALA A 299 17.94 5.59 -5.58
C ALA A 299 16.42 5.61 -5.88
N MET A 300 15.59 5.65 -4.85
CA MET A 300 14.13 5.75 -4.99
C MET A 300 13.71 7.10 -5.59
N ARG A 301 14.31 8.21 -5.13
CA ARG A 301 14.08 9.56 -5.69
C ARG A 301 14.39 9.61 -7.18
N ARG A 302 15.53 9.07 -7.61
CA ARG A 302 15.87 8.96 -9.04
C ARG A 302 14.83 8.15 -9.82
N ALA A 303 14.39 7.01 -9.28
CA ALA A 303 13.36 6.20 -9.93
C ALA A 303 12.01 6.93 -10.03
N MET A 304 11.61 7.65 -8.98
CA MET A 304 10.40 8.48 -8.96
C MET A 304 10.47 9.65 -9.94
N ARG A 305 11.60 10.37 -10.02
CA ARG A 305 11.81 11.44 -11.01
C ARG A 305 11.67 10.91 -12.43
N ARG A 306 12.35 9.81 -12.75
CA ARG A 306 12.23 9.14 -14.06
C ARG A 306 10.79 8.75 -14.37
N MET A 307 10.06 8.23 -13.38
CA MET A 307 8.65 7.91 -13.54
C MET A 307 7.82 9.15 -13.86
N ILE A 308 7.99 10.25 -13.12
CA ILE A 308 7.31 11.53 -13.37
C ILE A 308 7.62 12.05 -14.78
N SER A 309 8.89 12.09 -15.18
CA SER A 309 9.30 12.56 -16.51
C SER A 309 8.70 11.74 -17.66
N ALA A 310 8.40 10.46 -17.42
CA ALA A 310 7.77 9.57 -18.40
C ALA A 310 6.23 9.63 -18.39
N THR A 311 5.62 10.53 -17.61
CA THR A 311 4.18 10.54 -17.38
C THR A 311 3.55 11.93 -17.51
N PRO A 312 2.23 12.02 -17.78
CA PRO A 312 1.49 13.29 -17.78
C PRO A 312 1.66 14.10 -16.49
N PRO A 313 1.55 15.45 -16.57
CA PRO A 313 1.87 16.37 -15.47
C PRO A 313 0.86 16.35 -14.31
N ASP A 314 -0.29 15.69 -14.42
CA ASP A 314 -1.35 15.64 -13.41
C ASP A 314 -1.09 14.62 -12.29
N ARG A 315 0.16 14.13 -12.16
CA ARG A 315 0.51 13.03 -11.28
C ARG A 315 1.24 13.48 -10.04
N ARG A 316 0.88 12.86 -8.93
CA ARG A 316 1.44 13.13 -7.61
C ARG A 316 2.23 11.90 -7.14
N VAL A 317 3.52 12.09 -6.94
CA VAL A 317 4.46 11.04 -6.55
C VAL A 317 5.22 11.50 -5.33
N GLU A 318 4.99 10.82 -4.22
CA GLU A 318 5.48 11.24 -2.90
C GLU A 318 6.34 10.16 -2.26
N LEU A 319 7.45 10.60 -1.68
CA LEU A 319 8.29 9.81 -0.78
C LEU A 319 8.12 10.35 0.64
N VAL A 320 7.69 9.51 1.58
CA VAL A 320 7.70 9.85 3.00
C VAL A 320 8.94 9.23 3.62
N HIS A 321 9.72 10.06 4.29
CA HIS A 321 10.99 9.69 4.90
C HIS A 321 11.16 10.35 6.27
N LEU A 322 12.16 9.89 7.03
CA LEU A 322 12.51 10.44 8.32
C LEU A 322 13.70 11.40 8.12
N ALA A 323 13.50 12.68 8.39
CA ALA A 323 14.54 13.68 8.31
C ALA A 323 15.60 13.46 9.41
N PRO A 324 16.85 13.97 9.25
CA PRO A 324 17.91 13.83 10.25
C PRO A 324 17.51 14.37 11.63
N ASN A 325 16.63 15.38 11.69
CA ASN A 325 16.16 15.97 12.92
C ASN A 325 15.06 15.15 13.65
N GLY A 326 14.66 13.99 13.10
CA GLY A 326 13.61 13.11 13.63
C GLY A 326 12.18 13.46 13.25
N GLU A 327 11.99 14.44 12.37
CA GLU A 327 10.68 14.77 11.83
C GLU A 327 10.37 13.90 10.60
N VAL A 328 9.08 13.64 10.37
CA VAL A 328 8.63 12.97 9.16
C VAL A 328 8.42 14.00 8.07
N HIS A 329 9.01 13.78 6.91
CA HIS A 329 8.95 14.69 5.77
C HIS A 329 8.32 13.99 4.56
N ILE A 330 7.65 14.76 3.72
CA ILE A 330 7.07 14.34 2.45
C ILE A 330 7.81 15.07 1.34
N TRP A 331 8.51 14.32 0.50
CA TRP A 331 9.15 14.82 -0.70
C TRP A 331 8.27 14.53 -1.93
N ASN A 332 8.02 15.56 -2.74
CA ASN A 332 7.24 15.46 -3.98
C ASN A 332 8.18 15.40 -5.19
N ALA A 333 8.14 14.29 -5.93
CA ALA A 333 9.04 14.06 -7.07
C ALA A 333 8.81 15.02 -8.26
N ALA A 334 7.62 15.64 -8.36
CA ALA A 334 7.29 16.55 -9.44
C ALA A 334 7.77 17.99 -9.20
N THR A 335 7.71 18.47 -7.95
CA THR A 335 8.13 19.83 -7.57
C THR A 335 9.52 19.88 -6.93
N ASP A 336 10.06 18.72 -6.56
CA ASP A 336 11.26 18.55 -5.73
C ASP A 336 11.16 19.21 -4.34
N GLU A 337 9.96 19.61 -3.93
CA GLU A 337 9.71 20.19 -2.61
C GLU A 337 9.69 19.10 -1.54
N CYS A 338 10.32 19.39 -0.41
CA CYS A 338 10.30 18.56 0.79
C CYS A 338 9.66 19.34 1.94
N VAL A 339 8.54 18.82 2.46
CA VAL A 339 7.74 19.51 3.49
C VAL A 339 7.56 18.58 4.69
N ARG A 340 7.64 19.14 5.89
CA ARG A 340 7.32 18.41 7.13
C ARG A 340 5.87 17.91 7.13
N ASP A 341 5.67 16.64 7.46
CA ASP A 341 4.34 16.06 7.68
C ASP A 341 3.86 16.42 9.10
N GLU A 342 3.06 17.48 9.21
CA GLU A 342 2.52 17.94 10.49
C GLU A 342 1.55 16.93 11.15
N THR A 343 1.09 15.92 10.40
CA THR A 343 0.18 14.90 10.93
C THR A 343 0.89 13.82 11.75
N VAL A 344 2.23 13.80 11.72
CA VAL A 344 3.04 12.84 12.46
C VAL A 344 3.84 13.55 13.54
N GLU A 345 3.69 13.09 14.78
CA GLU A 345 4.49 13.61 15.89
C GLU A 345 5.98 13.39 15.64
N LYS A 346 6.78 14.40 16.03
CA LYS A 346 8.23 14.32 15.95
C LYS A 346 8.72 13.14 16.79
N ILE A 347 9.57 12.32 16.20
CA ILE A 347 10.18 11.21 16.93
C ILE A 347 11.42 11.73 17.65
N ASP A 348 11.48 11.51 18.97
CA ASP A 348 12.69 11.76 19.73
C ASP A 348 13.73 10.67 19.41
N LEU A 349 14.66 11.00 18.51
CA LEU A 349 15.77 10.13 18.14
C LEU A 349 16.94 10.22 19.14
N GLY A 350 16.81 10.98 20.23
CA GLY A 350 17.89 11.25 21.17
C GLY A 350 19.11 11.92 20.52
N LYS A 351 20.29 11.76 21.12
CA LYS A 351 21.57 12.33 20.62
C LYS A 351 22.14 11.63 19.37
N TRP A 352 21.38 10.73 18.73
CA TRP A 352 21.90 9.85 17.68
C TRP A 352 22.05 10.55 16.32
N LEU A 353 21.43 11.71 16.12
CA LEU A 353 21.51 12.48 14.88
C LEU A 353 21.81 13.95 15.17
N SER A 354 22.68 14.54 14.35
CA SER A 354 23.00 15.97 14.40
C SER A 354 21.77 16.81 14.02
N SER A 355 21.55 17.89 14.75
CA SER A 355 20.28 18.62 14.79
C SER A 355 19.97 19.52 13.59
N GLU A 356 20.81 19.60 12.56
CA GLU A 356 20.73 20.71 11.58
C GLU A 356 20.95 20.33 10.11
N GLY A 357 20.71 19.08 9.72
CA GLY A 357 20.75 18.70 8.30
C GLY A 357 19.47 19.11 7.55
N GLU A 358 19.60 19.86 6.45
CA GLU A 358 18.52 19.98 5.45
C GLU A 358 18.25 18.61 4.83
N CYS A 359 16.98 18.31 4.56
CA CYS A 359 16.63 17.12 3.79
C CYS A 359 17.23 17.24 2.39
N PHE A 360 18.03 16.24 1.99
CA PHE A 360 18.58 16.15 0.64
C PHE A 360 19.47 17.30 0.21
N SER A 361 20.34 17.80 1.11
CA SER A 361 21.33 18.84 0.77
C SER A 361 21.88 18.66 -0.65
N ARG A 362 21.73 19.71 -1.47
CA ARG A 362 21.80 19.77 -2.95
C ARG A 362 22.98 19.06 -3.65
N ASP A 363 24.00 18.64 -2.91
CA ASP A 363 25.29 18.21 -3.45
C ASP A 363 25.51 16.67 -3.47
N GLU A 364 24.59 15.86 -2.95
CA GLU A 364 24.77 14.40 -2.85
C GLU A 364 23.92 13.56 -3.82
N ASP A 365 23.18 14.16 -4.74
CA ASP A 365 22.63 13.39 -5.87
C ASP A 365 23.79 12.98 -6.76
N CYS A 366 24.39 11.82 -6.43
CA CYS A 366 25.53 11.16 -7.05
C CYS A 366 25.69 11.64 -8.50
N ARG A 367 26.69 12.51 -8.76
CA ARG A 367 26.90 13.13 -10.06
C ARG A 367 26.68 12.10 -11.15
N GLU A 368 25.82 12.39 -12.13
CA GLU A 368 25.61 11.55 -13.32
C GLU A 368 26.86 11.55 -14.25
N ASP A 369 28.05 11.63 -13.64
CA ASP A 369 29.36 11.59 -14.26
C ASP A 369 29.60 10.18 -14.81
N GLY A 370 29.11 9.90 -16.02
CA GLY A 370 29.51 8.67 -16.70
C GLY A 370 28.74 8.27 -17.95
N LEU A 371 27.55 8.80 -18.23
CA LEU A 371 27.04 8.74 -19.60
C LEU A 371 27.70 9.87 -20.39
N GLN A 372 28.94 9.61 -20.79
CA GLN A 372 29.66 10.34 -21.82
C GLN A 372 28.68 10.63 -22.97
N LYS A 373 28.49 11.92 -23.27
CA LYS A 373 28.22 12.35 -24.64
C LYS A 373 29.32 11.72 -25.49
N GLY A 374 29.01 10.62 -26.16
CA GLY A 374 29.85 10.10 -27.23
C GLY A 374 29.91 11.16 -28.30
N ASP A 375 31.13 11.58 -28.59
CA ASP A 375 31.62 11.99 -29.89
C ASP A 375 30.73 12.99 -30.67
N GLU A 376 30.82 14.26 -30.29
CA GLU A 376 30.81 15.31 -31.31
C GLU A 376 32.15 15.19 -32.05
N ALA A 377 32.09 14.51 -33.19
CA ALA A 377 33.17 14.34 -34.14
C ALA A 377 33.81 15.69 -34.48
N SER A 378 35.11 15.80 -34.22
CA SER A 378 35.98 16.72 -34.93
C SER A 378 36.07 16.24 -36.38
N GLU A 379 35.31 16.88 -37.28
CA GLU A 379 35.68 16.95 -38.68
C GLU A 379 36.99 17.75 -38.76
N GLU A 380 38.11 17.04 -38.88
CA GLU A 380 39.37 17.61 -39.38
C GLU A 380 39.16 17.91 -40.87
N GLU A 381 39.15 19.21 -41.18
CA GLU A 381 39.33 19.75 -42.52
C GLU A 381 40.80 19.57 -42.93
N ASP A 382 41.05 18.72 -43.92
CA ASP A 382 42.29 18.73 -44.71
C ASP A 382 42.03 19.55 -46.00
N GLU A 383 42.62 20.75 -46.07
CA GLU A 383 42.94 21.51 -47.30
C GLU A 383 44.45 21.76 -47.42
#